data_AF-A0A2N1MMS5-F1
#
_entry.id   AF-A0A2N1MMS5-F1
#
_cell.length_a   1.000
_cell.length_b   1.000
_cell.length_c   1.000
_cell.angle_alpha   90.00
_cell.angle_beta   90.00
_cell.angle_gamma   90.00
#
_symmetry.space_group_name_H-M   'P 1'
#
loop_
_entity.id
_entity.type
_entity.pdbx_description
1 polymer ?
#
loop_
_entity_poly.entity_id
_entity_poly.type
_entity_poly.pdbx_seq_one_letter_code
_entity_poly.pdbx_strand_id
1 'polypeptide(L)'
;MSITLLCLVKENTLANAFPVDIDKDQLVGHLKEAIKAKKQNDFAGIGADKLRLWKVPISDDHIDPLSNPSLEDIDELLAINEIGDYWTEKPPKKHIHVLVSPPEFTATSSCEQELLEEIASLKEKLSKSEYEFDIIVKQKQKANKWTVNIEQGTLSDFKDYIRELYKLPALKNDRQCSTS
;
A
#
# COMPACT_ATOMS: atom_id res chain seq x y z
N MET A 1 -8.98 43.61 -2.96
CA MET A 1 -10.14 43.15 -2.14
C MET A 1 -9.82 41.78 -1.56
N SER A 2 -10.17 41.46 -0.31
CA SER A 2 -9.83 40.16 0.29
C SER A 2 -10.88 39.06 0.06
N ILE A 3 -10.41 37.81 0.04
CA ILE A 3 -11.20 36.59 -0.10
C ILE A 3 -10.71 35.54 0.92
N THR A 4 -11.63 34.77 1.47
CA THR A 4 -11.33 33.63 2.34
C THR A 4 -11.51 32.35 1.54
N LEU A 5 -10.43 31.57 1.41
CA LEU A 5 -10.43 30.28 0.75
C LEU A 5 -10.33 29.17 1.81
N LEU A 6 -11.10 28.10 1.61
CA LEU A 6 -11.04 26.90 2.44
C LEU A 6 -10.14 25.90 1.74
N CYS A 7 -9.05 25.58 2.42
CA CYS A 7 -7.99 24.73 1.91
C CYS A 7 -8.07 23.35 2.58
N LEU A 8 -7.86 22.30 1.80
CA LEU A 8 -7.73 20.93 2.28
C LEU A 8 -6.41 20.35 1.76
N VAL A 9 -5.64 19.69 2.62
CA VAL A 9 -4.47 18.93 2.17
C VAL A 9 -4.94 17.61 1.58
N LYS A 10 -4.40 17.20 0.43
CA LYS A 10 -4.67 15.90 -0.19
C LYS A 10 -4.47 14.79 0.85
N GLU A 11 -5.34 13.78 0.84
CA GLU A 11 -5.38 12.64 1.78
C GLU A 11 -5.85 12.96 3.21
N ASN A 12 -6.18 14.21 3.52
CA ASN A 12 -6.83 14.56 4.79
C ASN A 12 -8.37 14.55 4.70
N THR A 13 -9.02 14.35 5.85
CA THR A 13 -10.48 14.45 5.99
C THR A 13 -10.98 15.90 5.94
N LEU A 14 -12.23 16.13 5.51
CA LEU A 14 -12.86 17.47 5.47
C LEU A 14 -12.82 18.21 6.83
N ALA A 15 -12.84 17.48 7.95
CA ALA A 15 -12.69 18.05 9.29
C ALA A 15 -11.35 18.81 9.51
N ASN A 16 -10.34 18.52 8.71
CA ASN A 16 -9.01 19.14 8.77
C ASN A 16 -8.87 20.33 7.81
N ALA A 17 -9.94 20.70 7.10
CA ALA A 17 -9.96 21.87 6.25
C ALA A 17 -9.74 23.14 7.07
N PHE A 18 -9.03 24.11 6.50
CA PHE A 18 -8.65 25.34 7.19
C PHE A 18 -8.84 26.56 6.29
N PRO A 19 -9.25 27.71 6.88
CA PRO A 19 -9.38 28.95 6.12
C PRO A 19 -8.03 29.63 5.94
N VAL A 20 -7.86 30.26 4.78
CA VAL A 20 -6.77 31.16 4.44
C VAL A 20 -7.37 32.45 3.86
N ASP A 21 -7.03 33.57 4.48
CA ASP A 21 -7.41 34.90 4.00
C ASP A 21 -6.29 35.44 3.10
N ILE A 22 -6.67 35.94 1.92
CA ILE A 22 -5.73 36.46 0.93
C ILE A 22 -6.38 37.59 0.11
N ASP A 23 -5.58 38.54 -0.38
CA ASP A 23 -6.08 39.56 -1.30
C ASP A 23 -6.20 39.01 -2.73
N LYS A 24 -7.27 39.39 -3.42
CA LYS A 24 -7.51 39.01 -4.82
C LYS A 24 -6.40 39.46 -5.76
N ASP A 25 -5.77 40.60 -5.45
CA ASP A 25 -4.71 41.21 -6.24
C ASP A 25 -3.33 40.57 -5.94
N GLN A 26 -3.26 39.63 -4.99
CA GLN A 26 -2.05 38.86 -4.71
C GLN A 26 -1.92 37.67 -5.65
N LEU A 27 -0.68 37.29 -5.92
CA LEU A 27 -0.35 36.09 -6.68
C LEU A 27 -0.65 34.81 -5.88
N VAL A 28 -0.93 33.72 -6.59
CA VAL A 28 -1.01 32.36 -6.03
C VAL A 28 0.28 31.97 -5.27
N GLY A 29 1.45 32.54 -5.62
CA GLY A 29 2.66 32.39 -4.82
C GLY A 29 2.48 32.77 -3.35
N HIS A 30 1.80 33.88 -3.07
CA HIS A 30 1.48 34.32 -1.71
C HIS A 30 0.51 33.35 -1.01
N LEU A 31 -0.42 32.75 -1.76
CA LEU A 31 -1.32 31.72 -1.23
C LEU A 31 -0.54 30.49 -0.76
N LYS A 32 0.45 30.04 -1.53
CA LYS A 32 1.32 28.92 -1.14
C LYS A 32 2.06 29.20 0.17
N GLU A 33 2.57 30.41 0.33
CA GLU A 33 3.25 30.84 1.57
C GLU A 33 2.29 30.89 2.77
N ALA A 34 1.10 31.47 2.59
CA ALA A 34 0.08 31.55 3.63
C ALA A 34 -0.40 30.16 4.08
N ILE A 35 -0.60 29.23 3.14
CA ILE A 35 -0.93 27.83 3.41
C ILE A 35 0.18 27.16 4.23
N LYS A 36 1.43 27.30 3.79
CA LYS A 36 2.59 26.74 4.51
C LYS A 36 2.69 27.28 5.93
N ALA A 37 2.48 28.59 6.12
CA ALA A 37 2.52 29.21 7.44
C ALA A 37 1.40 28.68 8.36
N LYS A 38 0.19 28.45 7.83
CA LYS A 38 -0.92 27.86 8.58
C LYS A 38 -0.69 26.40 8.98
N LYS A 39 0.00 25.64 8.14
CA LYS A 39 0.25 24.20 8.30
C LYS A 39 1.75 23.89 8.37
N GLN A 40 2.48 24.66 9.17
CA GLN A 40 3.94 24.61 9.22
C GLN A 40 4.46 23.22 9.62
N ASN A 41 3.76 22.51 10.50
CA ASN A 41 4.12 21.16 10.93
C ASN A 41 3.92 20.15 9.80
N ASP A 42 2.76 20.20 9.12
CA ASP A 42 2.41 19.30 8.03
C ASP A 42 3.34 19.49 6.80
N PHE A 43 3.89 20.70 6.63
CA PHE A 43 4.78 21.07 5.53
C PHE A 43 6.22 21.37 5.98
N ALA A 44 6.65 20.80 7.11
CA ALA A 44 8.01 20.97 7.60
C ALA A 44 9.03 20.46 6.58
N GLY A 45 10.04 21.28 6.24
CA GLY A 45 11.05 20.93 5.24
C GLY A 45 10.60 21.06 3.77
N ILE A 46 9.33 21.35 3.50
CA ILE A 46 8.84 21.62 2.13
C ILE A 46 8.91 23.13 1.85
N GLY A 47 9.47 23.49 0.69
CA GLY A 47 9.37 24.84 0.16
C GLY A 47 7.94 25.17 -0.28
N ALA A 48 7.46 26.40 -0.04
CA ALA A 48 6.11 26.79 -0.46
C ALA A 48 5.94 26.66 -1.99
N ASP A 49 7.00 26.93 -2.75
CA ASP A 49 7.11 26.76 -4.20
C ASP A 49 6.79 25.34 -4.67
N LYS A 50 7.10 24.33 -3.85
CA LYS A 50 6.91 22.92 -4.19
C LYS A 50 5.47 22.43 -4.00
N LEU A 51 4.63 23.20 -3.29
CA LEU A 51 3.22 22.87 -3.12
C LEU A 51 2.49 23.05 -4.44
N ARG A 52 1.68 22.06 -4.83
CA ARG A 52 0.75 22.17 -5.95
C ARG A 52 -0.64 22.47 -5.40
N LEU A 53 -1.29 23.47 -5.99
CA LEU A 53 -2.60 23.92 -5.55
C LEU A 53 -3.58 23.74 -6.70
N TRP A 54 -4.77 23.24 -6.38
CA TRP A 54 -5.83 23.00 -7.36
C TRP A 54 -7.10 23.69 -6.92
N LYS A 55 -7.81 24.32 -7.85
CA LYS A 55 -9.16 24.83 -7.62
C LYS A 55 -10.13 23.65 -7.68
N VAL A 56 -10.93 23.47 -6.64
CA VAL A 56 -11.88 22.36 -6.56
C VAL A 56 -13.27 22.86 -6.13
N PRO A 57 -14.37 22.30 -6.67
CA PRO A 57 -15.73 22.62 -6.24
C PRO A 57 -16.29 21.52 -5.32
N ILE A 58 -15.71 21.28 -4.14
CA ILE A 58 -16.13 20.17 -3.27
C ILE A 58 -17.09 20.70 -2.20
N SER A 59 -18.34 20.24 -2.25
CA SER A 59 -19.36 20.53 -1.23
C SER A 59 -19.28 19.59 -0.03
N ASP A 60 -19.78 20.04 1.12
CA ASP A 60 -19.97 19.24 2.35
C ASP A 60 -20.88 18.02 2.12
N ASP A 61 -21.79 18.11 1.13
CA ASP A 61 -22.74 17.04 0.80
C ASP A 61 -22.10 15.85 0.04
N HIS A 62 -20.83 15.95 -0.38
CA HIS A 62 -20.12 14.86 -1.05
C HIS A 62 -19.28 14.05 -0.05
N ILE A 63 -19.77 12.85 0.26
CA ILE A 63 -19.16 11.89 1.20
C ILE A 63 -17.74 11.45 0.81
N ASP A 64 -17.29 11.73 -0.40
CA ASP A 64 -15.90 11.46 -0.79
C ASP A 64 -15.33 12.54 -1.73
N PRO A 65 -14.46 13.44 -1.21
CA PRO A 65 -13.77 14.48 -1.96
C PRO A 65 -12.95 13.97 -3.16
N LEU A 66 -12.62 12.67 -3.16
CA LEU A 66 -11.71 12.04 -4.12
C LEU A 66 -12.42 11.10 -5.11
N SER A 67 -13.70 10.77 -4.89
CA SER A 67 -14.37 9.74 -5.69
C SER A 67 -14.93 10.19 -7.02
N ASN A 68 -15.03 11.49 -7.33
CA ASN A 68 -15.21 12.03 -8.69
C ASN A 68 -15.48 13.54 -8.66
N PRO A 69 -14.48 14.40 -8.88
CA PRO A 69 -14.66 15.56 -9.72
C PRO A 69 -14.33 15.15 -11.16
N SER A 70 -15.25 15.37 -12.09
CA SER A 70 -14.96 15.33 -13.52
C SER A 70 -13.65 16.10 -13.76
N LEU A 71 -12.57 15.41 -14.12
CA LEU A 71 -11.21 15.95 -14.26
C LEU A 71 -11.09 17.08 -15.30
N GLU A 72 -12.17 17.43 -15.98
CA GLU A 72 -12.26 18.50 -16.98
C GLU A 72 -12.34 19.91 -16.36
N ASP A 73 -12.73 20.05 -15.07
CA ASP A 73 -12.91 21.36 -14.40
C ASP A 73 -11.89 21.66 -13.29
N ILE A 74 -10.83 20.84 -13.14
CA ILE A 74 -9.83 21.03 -12.10
C ILE A 74 -8.65 21.86 -12.62
N ASP A 75 -8.71 23.17 -12.41
CA ASP A 75 -7.62 24.09 -12.76
C ASP A 75 -6.49 24.02 -11.73
N GLU A 76 -5.26 23.73 -12.20
CA GLU A 76 -4.05 23.94 -11.40
C GLU A 76 -3.79 25.44 -11.21
N LEU A 77 -3.62 25.87 -9.96
CA LEU A 77 -3.34 27.26 -9.63
C LEU A 77 -1.85 27.55 -9.85
N LEU A 78 -1.55 28.22 -10.95
CA LEU A 78 -0.20 28.66 -11.29
C LEU A 78 0.24 29.85 -10.42
N ALA A 79 1.46 29.78 -9.90
CA ALA A 79 2.03 30.76 -8.97
C ALA A 79 2.11 32.20 -9.53
N ILE A 80 2.10 32.34 -10.86
CA ILE A 80 2.21 33.62 -11.57
C ILE A 80 0.87 34.35 -11.75
N ASN A 81 -0.25 33.67 -11.54
CA ASN A 81 -1.58 34.24 -11.73
C ASN A 81 -2.08 34.88 -10.43
N GLU A 82 -2.94 35.87 -10.57
CA GLU A 82 -3.59 36.52 -9.43
C GLU A 82 -4.73 35.65 -8.89
N ILE A 83 -5.04 35.79 -7.61
CA ILE A 83 -6.18 35.08 -7.01
C ILE A 83 -7.50 35.53 -7.66
N GLY A 84 -7.61 36.80 -8.04
CA GLY A 84 -8.76 37.36 -8.72
C GLY A 84 -9.11 36.66 -10.04
N ASP A 85 -8.11 36.14 -10.76
CA ASP A 85 -8.28 35.45 -12.04
C ASP A 85 -9.10 34.16 -11.89
N TYR A 86 -8.90 33.45 -10.78
CA TYR A 86 -9.59 32.18 -10.51
C TYR A 86 -10.92 32.35 -9.79
N TRP A 87 -11.05 33.43 -9.00
CA TRP A 87 -12.25 33.75 -8.22
C TRP A 87 -12.73 35.18 -8.52
N THR A 88 -13.24 35.36 -9.74
CA THR A 88 -13.89 36.60 -10.17
C THR A 88 -15.10 36.90 -9.28
N GLU A 89 -15.94 35.90 -9.04
CA GLU A 89 -17.06 35.93 -8.11
C GLU A 89 -16.67 35.51 -6.69
N LYS A 90 -17.59 35.71 -5.74
CA LYS A 90 -17.38 35.26 -4.37
C LYS A 90 -17.63 33.75 -4.29
N PRO A 91 -16.67 32.97 -3.77
CA PRO A 91 -16.83 31.52 -3.76
C PRO A 91 -17.94 31.09 -2.79
N PRO A 92 -18.60 29.94 -3.05
CA PRO A 92 -19.67 29.42 -2.20
C PRO A 92 -19.22 29.16 -0.76
N LYS A 93 -20.11 29.38 0.21
CA LYS A 93 -19.81 29.03 1.61
C LYS A 93 -19.84 27.51 1.79
N LYS A 94 -19.08 27.00 2.77
CA LYS A 94 -19.04 25.57 3.16
C LYS A 94 -18.54 24.62 2.05
N HIS A 95 -17.73 25.12 1.12
CA HIS A 95 -17.08 24.30 0.11
C HIS A 95 -15.57 24.33 0.31
N ILE A 96 -14.88 23.23 0.01
CA ILE A 96 -13.42 23.29 -0.18
C ILE A 96 -13.18 23.98 -1.50
N HIS A 97 -12.33 25.00 -1.46
CA HIS A 97 -12.00 25.84 -2.61
C HIS A 97 -10.67 25.46 -3.22
N VAL A 98 -9.73 25.03 -2.37
CA VAL A 98 -8.35 24.73 -2.76
C VAL A 98 -7.94 23.38 -2.21
N LEU A 99 -7.49 22.49 -3.09
CA LEU A 99 -6.80 21.27 -2.71
C LEU A 99 -5.29 21.50 -2.76
N VAL A 100 -4.62 21.22 -1.65
CA VAL A 100 -3.18 21.37 -1.48
C VAL A 100 -2.54 20.00 -1.60
N SER A 101 -1.83 19.76 -2.70
CA SER A 101 -1.00 18.58 -2.83
C SER A 101 0.44 18.97 -2.46
N PRO A 102 1.05 18.38 -1.43
CA PRO A 102 2.50 18.43 -1.31
C PRO A 102 3.14 17.84 -2.58
N PRO A 103 4.40 18.20 -2.89
CA PRO A 103 5.15 17.42 -3.88
C PRO A 103 5.07 15.97 -3.45
N GLU A 104 4.86 15.03 -4.38
CA GLU A 104 4.92 13.61 -4.06
C GLU A 104 6.15 13.41 -3.22
N PHE A 105 5.90 13.15 -1.94
CA PHE A 105 6.97 12.85 -1.05
C PHE A 105 7.43 11.48 -1.54
N THR A 106 8.51 11.45 -2.31
CA THR A 106 9.50 10.39 -2.17
C THR A 106 10.18 10.53 -0.79
N ALA A 107 9.42 10.87 0.27
CA ALA A 107 9.72 10.37 1.56
C ALA A 107 9.45 8.88 1.42
N THR A 108 10.48 8.18 0.95
CA THR A 108 10.99 7.03 1.67
C THR A 108 11.00 7.42 3.14
N SER A 109 9.82 7.38 3.77
CA SER A 109 9.70 7.53 5.19
C SER A 109 10.52 6.38 5.74
N SER A 110 11.17 6.58 6.88
CA SER A 110 11.81 5.49 7.60
C SER A 110 10.90 4.25 7.64
N CYS A 111 9.58 4.47 7.74
CA CYS A 111 8.55 3.44 7.70
C CYS A 111 8.41 2.74 6.33
N GLU A 112 8.43 3.44 5.20
CA GLU A 112 8.41 2.79 3.87
C GLU A 112 9.68 1.98 3.60
N GLN A 113 10.84 2.47 4.04
CA GLN A 113 12.10 1.75 3.96
C GLN A 113 12.08 0.48 4.84
N GLU A 114 11.57 0.60 6.07
CA GLU A 114 11.39 -0.51 7.00
C GLU A 114 10.40 -1.55 6.45
N LEU A 115 9.30 -1.11 5.82
CA LEU A 115 8.36 -1.99 5.13
C LEU A 115 8.98 -2.67 3.92
N LEU A 116 9.83 -1.97 3.15
CA LEU A 116 10.55 -2.57 2.02
C LEU A 116 11.59 -3.59 2.49
N GLU A 117 12.31 -3.31 3.58
CA GLU A 117 13.21 -4.28 4.23
C GLU A 117 12.44 -5.48 4.79
N GLU A 118 11.28 -5.27 5.42
CA GLU A 118 10.42 -6.36 5.89
C GLU A 118 9.91 -7.20 4.72
N ILE A 119 9.42 -6.59 3.64
CA ILE A 119 8.97 -7.31 2.44
C ILE A 119 10.13 -8.08 1.80
N ALA A 120 11.33 -7.49 1.74
CA ALA A 120 12.52 -8.16 1.22
C ALA A 120 12.92 -9.36 2.11
N SER A 121 12.93 -9.19 3.43
CA SER A 121 13.20 -10.25 4.42
C SER A 121 12.15 -11.36 4.36
N LEU A 122 10.88 -11.01 4.21
CA LEU A 122 9.78 -11.96 4.06
C LEU A 122 9.87 -12.73 2.74
N LYS A 123 10.20 -12.05 1.64
CA LYS A 123 10.46 -12.70 0.35
C LYS A 123 11.64 -13.66 0.42
N GLU A 124 12.73 -13.29 1.07
CA GLU A 124 13.89 -14.18 1.28
C GLU A 124 13.47 -15.42 2.07
N LYS A 125 12.72 -15.23 3.17
CA LYS A 125 12.20 -16.34 4.01
C LYS A 125 11.25 -17.27 3.26
N LEU A 126 10.42 -16.75 2.36
CA LEU A 126 9.49 -17.53 1.54
C LEU A 126 10.15 -18.17 0.31
N SER A 127 11.21 -17.56 -0.23
CA SER A 127 11.98 -18.11 -1.36
C SER A 127 12.84 -19.32 -0.98
N LYS A 128 12.94 -19.61 0.32
CA LYS A 128 13.61 -20.80 0.83
C LYS A 128 12.80 -22.05 0.45
N SER A 129 13.12 -22.60 -0.72
CA SER A 129 12.48 -23.78 -1.34
C SER A 129 12.82 -25.12 -0.68
N GLU A 130 13.60 -25.11 0.41
CA GLU A 130 14.06 -26.31 1.09
C GLU A 130 13.70 -26.25 2.59
N TYR A 131 12.79 -27.13 2.97
CA TYR A 131 12.32 -27.34 4.33
C TYR A 131 12.62 -28.79 4.74
N GLU A 132 13.34 -28.96 5.85
CA GLU A 132 13.68 -30.25 6.42
C GLU A 132 12.63 -30.63 7.47
N PHE A 133 12.05 -31.83 7.37
CA PHE A 133 11.01 -32.29 8.29
C PHE A 133 11.27 -33.72 8.73
N ASP A 134 11.31 -33.96 10.04
CA ASP A 134 11.40 -35.31 10.57
C ASP A 134 10.07 -36.08 10.42
N ILE A 135 10.18 -37.22 9.75
CA ILE A 135 9.09 -38.17 9.51
C ILE A 135 9.24 -39.35 10.47
N ILE A 136 8.40 -39.41 11.49
CA ILE A 136 8.36 -40.57 12.39
C ILE A 136 7.21 -41.49 11.98
N VAL A 137 7.54 -42.62 11.35
CA VAL A 137 6.60 -43.69 11.01
C VAL A 137 6.51 -44.67 12.20
N LYS A 138 5.38 -44.68 12.92
CA LYS A 138 5.14 -45.66 13.99
C LYS A 138 4.23 -46.76 13.49
N GLN A 139 4.79 -47.93 13.14
CA GLN A 139 3.94 -49.11 12.99
C GLN A 139 3.44 -49.60 14.33
N LYS A 140 2.11 -49.60 14.48
CA LYS A 140 1.43 -50.64 15.29
C LYS A 140 0.16 -51.14 14.60
N GLN A 141 0.25 -51.36 13.28
CA GLN A 141 -0.80 -51.13 12.27
C GLN A 141 -1.53 -49.79 12.52
N LYS A 142 -0.90 -48.68 12.11
CA LYS A 142 -1.33 -47.29 12.37
C LYS A 142 -0.26 -46.31 11.83
N ALA A 143 -0.58 -45.01 11.83
CA ALA A 143 -0.04 -43.91 11.02
C ALA A 143 1.46 -43.93 10.63
N ASN A 144 1.69 -43.89 9.31
CA ASN A 144 2.98 -43.65 8.68
C ASN A 144 2.99 -42.21 8.14
N LYS A 145 3.78 -41.33 8.75
CA LYS A 145 3.97 -39.97 8.28
C LYS A 145 4.86 -40.01 7.03
N TRP A 146 4.73 -39.02 6.16
CA TRP A 146 5.59 -38.78 5.02
C TRP A 146 5.71 -37.29 4.80
N THR A 147 6.88 -36.88 4.39
CA THR A 147 7.20 -35.50 4.10
C THR A 147 8.17 -35.46 2.94
N VAL A 148 8.08 -34.42 2.13
CA VAL A 148 8.75 -34.28 0.84
C VAL A 148 8.93 -32.79 0.55
N ASN A 149 9.82 -32.43 -0.40
CA ASN A 149 9.97 -31.06 -0.87
C ASN A 149 8.65 -30.55 -1.50
N ILE A 150 8.14 -29.38 -1.12
CA ILE A 150 6.78 -28.94 -1.51
C ILE A 150 6.72 -28.49 -2.98
N GLU A 151 7.86 -28.11 -3.58
CA GLU A 151 7.94 -27.68 -4.97
C GLU A 151 8.50 -28.76 -5.93
N GLN A 152 9.32 -29.70 -5.41
CA GLN A 152 9.98 -30.75 -6.18
C GLN A 152 9.51 -32.16 -5.84
N GLY A 153 9.01 -32.35 -4.62
CA GLY A 153 8.61 -33.63 -4.09
C GLY A 153 7.48 -34.21 -4.91
N THR A 154 7.77 -35.30 -5.61
CA THR A 154 6.73 -35.98 -6.36
C THR A 154 6.07 -37.01 -5.46
N LEU A 155 4.75 -37.11 -5.59
CA LEU A 155 4.00 -38.20 -4.97
C LEU A 155 4.49 -39.59 -5.42
N SER A 156 5.34 -39.68 -6.46
CA SER A 156 5.92 -40.94 -6.93
C SER A 156 7.03 -41.43 -6.02
N ASP A 157 7.89 -40.54 -5.55
CA ASP A 157 8.98 -40.91 -4.63
C ASP A 157 8.42 -41.35 -3.27
N PHE A 158 7.29 -40.77 -2.86
CA PHE A 158 6.54 -41.27 -1.71
C PHE A 158 6.11 -42.73 -1.88
N LYS A 159 5.56 -43.00 -3.06
CA LYS A 159 4.84 -44.21 -3.40
C LYS A 159 5.80 -45.39 -3.49
N ASP A 160 7.04 -45.15 -3.89
CA ASP A 160 8.09 -46.16 -3.90
C ASP A 160 8.68 -46.37 -2.50
N TYR A 161 8.80 -45.30 -1.71
CA TYR A 161 9.17 -45.37 -0.30
C TYR A 161 8.17 -46.23 0.52
N ILE A 162 6.86 -46.03 0.34
CA ILE A 162 5.86 -46.90 0.96
C ILE A 162 5.89 -48.33 0.38
N ARG A 163 6.14 -48.51 -0.92
CA ARG A 163 6.09 -49.84 -1.55
C ARG A 163 7.21 -50.76 -1.10
N GLU A 164 8.43 -50.24 -0.93
CA GLU A 164 9.55 -51.02 -0.36
C GLU A 164 9.32 -51.32 1.13
N LEU A 165 8.73 -50.38 1.89
CA LEU A 165 8.38 -50.56 3.31
C LEU A 165 7.48 -51.77 3.60
N TYR A 166 6.79 -52.32 2.59
CA TYR A 166 5.86 -53.45 2.74
C TYR A 166 6.09 -54.62 1.75
N LYS A 167 7.24 -54.69 1.06
CA LYS A 167 7.60 -55.90 0.27
C LYS A 167 7.95 -57.06 1.22
N LEU A 168 7.03 -57.99 1.44
CA LEU A 168 7.29 -59.26 2.15
C LEU A 168 8.37 -60.09 1.43
N PRO A 169 9.42 -60.58 2.12
CA PRO A 169 10.16 -61.73 1.61
C PRO A 169 9.22 -62.93 1.67
N ALA A 170 8.87 -63.47 0.51
CA ALA A 170 8.18 -64.76 0.46
C ALA A 170 9.02 -65.79 1.21
N LEU A 171 8.47 -66.35 2.30
CA LEU A 171 8.99 -67.52 2.99
C LEU A 171 9.09 -68.66 1.96
N LYS A 172 10.24 -68.81 1.30
CA LYS A 172 10.62 -70.06 0.64
C LYS A 172 11.01 -71.07 1.73
N ASN A 173 10.01 -71.66 2.35
CA ASN A 173 10.16 -72.90 3.09
C ASN A 173 9.81 -74.06 2.14
N ASP A 174 10.68 -74.34 1.17
CA ASP A 174 10.66 -75.63 0.50
C ASP A 174 11.54 -76.59 1.31
N ARG A 175 10.96 -77.09 2.41
CA ARG A 175 11.39 -78.38 2.98
C ARG A 175 11.02 -79.47 1.99
N GLN A 176 11.97 -79.89 1.17
CA GLN A 176 11.83 -81.15 0.44
C GLN A 176 12.34 -82.30 1.35
N CYS A 177 11.48 -82.72 2.29
CA CYS A 177 11.31 -84.15 2.56
C CYS A 177 10.42 -84.68 1.42
N SER A 178 10.58 -85.83 0.80
CA SER A 178 11.30 -87.07 1.11
C SER A 178 11.39 -87.84 -0.23
N THR A 179 12.22 -88.87 -0.33
CA THR A 179 11.90 -90.29 -0.67
C THR A 179 13.00 -90.75 -1.63
N SER A 180 13.63 -91.92 -1.59
CA SER A 180 13.48 -93.18 -0.87
C SER A 180 14.81 -93.93 -0.97
#